data_AF-A0A4Q6B8G2-F1
#
_entry.id   AF-A0A4Q6B8G2-F1
#
_cell.length_a   1.000
_cell.length_b   1.000
_cell.length_c   1.000
_cell.angle_alpha   90.00
_cell.angle_beta   90.00
_cell.angle_gamma   90.00
#
_symmetry.space_group_name_H-M   'P 1'
#
loop_
_entity.id
_entity.type
_entity.pdbx_description
1 polymer ?
#
loop_
_entity_poly.entity_id
_entity_poly.type
_entity_poly.pdbx_seq_one_letter_code
_entity_poly.pdbx_strand_id
1 'polypeptide(L)'
;MQAVAPFQRKFVRTLTLKDRPELLDHCFYPQKKGWKNISDRFPVMPMTASIDMLVHLAEDLFTDKKAIAVEDISASKWLAVEEPKTIEIDVSYDGKSRLKINIIGHFVGTVLLADGYPAAPKPKLEPLNNPRASSIPARMVYDGGWLFHGPAYQGISSFKAVGDNGIHGVIKASRVPGALLDNVGQIAGIWIMQAMPIDKYAMPIRIKRISFFGKQPERGEVDCNVRCVRARARDVMFNMEIASEGQIWATIDGWEKWRFECDDKLWNFLISPGRALISEQKDSFTYFEHQYLSDAICDDLSKRYLRQAEREVYLSLGKKRQSWI
;
A
#
# COMPACT_ATOMS: atom_id res chain seq x y z
N MET A 1 -37.08 1.40 11.80
CA MET A 1 -36.40 0.61 10.74
C MET A 1 -36.41 -0.85 11.16
N GLN A 2 -36.75 -1.76 10.25
CA GLN A 2 -36.74 -3.19 10.53
C GLN A 2 -35.29 -3.65 10.65
N ALA A 3 -34.92 -4.32 11.75
CA ALA A 3 -33.57 -4.82 11.92
C ALA A 3 -33.25 -5.85 10.84
N VAL A 4 -32.18 -5.63 10.08
CA VAL A 4 -31.72 -6.58 9.05
C VAL A 4 -31.20 -7.83 9.77
N ALA A 5 -31.77 -8.99 9.46
CA ALA A 5 -31.31 -10.26 10.02
C ALA A 5 -29.85 -10.56 9.61
N PRO A 6 -29.09 -11.30 10.43
CA PRO A 6 -27.75 -11.76 10.03
C PRO A 6 -27.84 -12.55 8.72
N PHE A 7 -26.84 -12.40 7.86
CA PHE A 7 -26.81 -13.08 6.57
C PHE A 7 -25.40 -13.41 6.12
N GLN A 8 -25.30 -14.34 5.18
CA GLN A 8 -24.11 -14.59 4.37
C GLN A 8 -24.48 -14.46 2.89
N ARG A 9 -23.65 -13.77 2.13
CA ARG A 9 -23.82 -13.57 0.69
C ARG A 9 -22.49 -13.74 -0.02
N LYS A 10 -22.56 -14.22 -1.26
CA LYS A 10 -21.44 -14.28 -2.18
C LYS A 10 -21.67 -13.31 -3.32
N PHE A 11 -20.61 -12.59 -3.69
CA PHE A 11 -20.58 -11.73 -4.86
C PHE A 11 -19.44 -12.17 -5.76
N VAL A 12 -19.62 -11.94 -7.06
CA VAL A 12 -18.58 -12.13 -8.05
C VAL A 12 -18.40 -10.80 -8.76
N ARG A 13 -17.15 -10.34 -8.88
CA ARG A 13 -16.83 -9.11 -9.60
C ARG A 13 -15.67 -9.37 -10.54
N THR A 14 -15.77 -8.87 -11.76
CA THR A 14 -14.63 -8.85 -12.68
C THR A 14 -13.93 -7.50 -12.56
N LEU A 15 -12.63 -7.53 -12.30
CA LEU A 15 -11.76 -6.36 -12.30
C LEU A 15 -11.09 -6.25 -13.67
N THR A 16 -11.17 -5.06 -14.27
CA THR A 16 -10.48 -4.76 -15.52
C THR A 16 -9.78 -3.41 -15.39
N LEU A 17 -8.71 -3.20 -16.16
CA LEU A 17 -8.05 -1.90 -16.26
C LEU A 17 -8.90 -0.85 -16.99
N LYS A 18 -9.94 -1.28 -17.72
CA LYS A 18 -10.91 -0.37 -18.35
C LYS A 18 -11.82 0.26 -17.29
N ASP A 19 -12.30 -0.54 -16.34
CA ASP A 19 -13.19 -0.06 -15.28
C ASP A 19 -12.41 0.52 -14.10
N ARG A 20 -11.12 0.18 -13.99
CA ARG A 20 -10.19 0.67 -12.97
C ARG A 20 -8.91 1.23 -13.59
N PRO A 21 -8.99 2.30 -14.40
CA PRO A 21 -7.83 2.87 -15.08
C PRO A 21 -6.78 3.41 -14.11
N GLU A 22 -7.17 3.75 -12.87
CA GLU A 22 -6.26 4.21 -11.83
C GLU A 22 -5.17 3.18 -11.49
N LEU A 23 -5.42 1.89 -11.70
CA LEU A 23 -4.43 0.83 -11.41
C LEU A 23 -3.19 0.91 -12.31
N LEU A 24 -3.26 1.61 -13.44
CA LEU A 24 -2.08 1.91 -14.27
C LEU A 24 -1.09 2.85 -13.58
N ASP A 25 -1.56 3.60 -12.58
CA ASP A 25 -0.75 4.46 -11.73
C ASP A 25 -0.38 3.79 -10.40
N HIS A 26 -0.75 2.52 -10.21
CA HIS A 26 -0.28 1.67 -9.12
C HIS A 26 0.39 0.41 -9.70
N CYS A 27 1.37 0.66 -10.58
CA CYS A 27 2.24 -0.32 -11.20
C CYS A 27 3.60 -0.33 -10.50
N PHE A 28 4.04 -1.49 -10.00
CA PHE A 28 5.30 -1.59 -9.25
C PHE A 28 6.55 -1.35 -10.09
N TYR A 29 6.46 -1.67 -11.39
CA TYR A 29 7.62 -1.72 -12.25
C TYR A 29 7.49 -0.69 -13.39
N PRO A 30 8.34 0.35 -13.42
CA PRO A 30 8.32 1.32 -14.50
C PRO A 30 8.77 0.66 -15.80
N GLN A 31 8.10 1.00 -16.90
CA GLN A 31 8.46 0.54 -18.25
C GLN A 31 8.59 1.75 -19.18
N LYS A 32 9.33 1.58 -20.28
CA LYS A 32 9.51 2.66 -21.27
C LYS A 32 8.15 3.13 -21.82
N LYS A 33 8.08 4.39 -22.24
CA LYS A 33 6.88 4.95 -22.87
C LYS A 33 6.43 4.09 -24.05
N GLY A 34 5.14 3.80 -24.13
CA GLY A 34 4.55 2.96 -25.18
C GLY A 34 4.77 1.45 -24.99
N TRP A 35 5.21 1.01 -23.81
CA TRP A 35 5.29 -0.42 -23.49
C TRP A 35 3.92 -1.10 -23.64
N LYS A 36 3.85 -2.15 -24.44
CA LYS A 36 2.59 -2.79 -24.82
C LYS A 36 2.11 -3.82 -23.81
N ASN A 37 3.03 -4.52 -23.16
CA ASN A 37 2.68 -5.62 -22.28
C ASN A 37 2.45 -5.13 -20.85
N ILE A 38 1.20 -5.09 -20.43
CA ILE A 38 0.84 -4.52 -19.13
C ILE A 38 1.29 -5.38 -17.96
N SER A 39 1.43 -6.70 -18.14
CA SER A 39 1.92 -7.60 -17.08
C SER A 39 3.33 -7.23 -16.62
N ASP A 40 4.17 -6.70 -17.52
CA ASP A 40 5.53 -6.24 -17.20
C ASP A 40 5.57 -4.97 -16.34
N ARG A 41 4.43 -4.28 -16.18
CA ARG A 41 4.29 -3.14 -15.26
C ARG A 41 3.76 -3.57 -13.89
N PHE A 42 3.23 -4.79 -13.79
CA PHE A 42 2.62 -5.36 -12.59
C PHE A 42 1.59 -4.42 -11.94
N PRO A 43 0.45 -4.14 -12.61
CA PRO A 43 -0.65 -3.37 -12.04
C PRO A 43 -1.29 -4.15 -10.89
N VAL A 44 -1.16 -3.60 -9.69
CA VAL A 44 -1.67 -4.24 -8.46
C VAL A 44 -2.74 -3.36 -7.86
N MET A 45 -3.86 -3.96 -7.45
CA MET A 45 -4.84 -3.25 -6.63
C MET A 45 -4.23 -2.95 -5.24
N PRO A 46 -4.05 -1.68 -4.85
CA PRO A 46 -3.50 -1.38 -3.53
C PRO A 46 -4.41 -1.90 -2.42
N MET A 47 -3.82 -2.20 -1.27
CA MET A 47 -4.55 -2.56 -0.05
C MET A 47 -5.68 -1.56 0.23
N THR A 48 -5.40 -0.28 0.04
CA THR A 48 -6.30 0.84 0.32
C THR A 48 -7.44 0.97 -0.70
N ALA A 49 -7.24 0.59 -1.96
CA ALA A 49 -8.34 0.46 -2.92
C ALA A 49 -9.23 -0.74 -2.61
N SER A 50 -8.69 -1.79 -1.97
CA SER A 50 -9.51 -2.91 -1.45
C SER A 50 -10.35 -2.46 -0.25
N ILE A 51 -9.79 -1.67 0.66
CA ILE A 51 -10.53 -1.04 1.78
C ILE A 51 -11.65 -0.15 1.24
N ASP A 52 -11.36 0.70 0.26
CA ASP A 52 -12.35 1.55 -0.42
C ASP A 52 -13.49 0.72 -1.03
N MET A 53 -13.18 -0.40 -1.68
CA MET A 53 -14.19 -1.30 -2.23
C MET A 53 -15.06 -1.94 -1.14
N LEU A 54 -14.46 -2.31 0.00
CA LEU A 54 -15.20 -2.86 1.16
C LEU A 54 -16.17 -1.82 1.75
N VAL A 55 -15.72 -0.58 1.91
CA VAL A 55 -16.53 0.53 2.41
C VAL A 55 -17.72 0.78 1.49
N HIS A 56 -17.49 0.94 0.18
CA HIS A 56 -18.57 1.16 -0.78
C HIS A 56 -19.56 -0.02 -0.82
N LEU A 57 -19.07 -1.28 -0.81
CA LEU A 57 -19.95 -2.45 -0.78
C LEU A 57 -20.83 -2.47 0.48
N ALA A 58 -20.28 -2.06 1.64
CA ALA A 58 -21.05 -1.99 2.87
C ALA A 58 -22.11 -0.89 2.83
N GLU A 59 -21.79 0.29 2.30
CA GLU A 59 -22.73 1.40 2.17
C GLU A 59 -23.81 1.14 1.10
N ASP A 60 -23.49 0.41 0.04
CA ASP A 60 -24.47 -0.04 -0.97
C ASP A 60 -25.47 -1.05 -0.38
N LEU A 61 -25.02 -1.93 0.53
CA LEU A 61 -25.88 -2.90 1.22
C LEU A 61 -26.73 -2.28 2.33
N PHE A 62 -26.29 -1.15 2.90
CA PHE A 62 -26.92 -0.45 4.01
C PHE A 62 -26.97 1.06 3.74
N THR A 63 -27.86 1.47 2.84
CA THR A 63 -27.94 2.85 2.32
C THR A 63 -28.25 3.91 3.38
N ASP A 64 -28.82 3.51 4.52
CA ASP A 64 -29.14 4.34 5.68
C ASP A 64 -28.03 4.40 6.73
N LYS A 65 -26.94 3.65 6.54
CA LYS A 65 -25.79 3.60 7.46
C LYS A 65 -24.57 4.30 6.88
N LYS A 66 -23.55 4.45 7.73
CA LYS A 66 -22.20 4.92 7.39
C LYS A 66 -21.17 3.91 7.83
N ALA A 67 -20.17 3.68 6.99
CA ALA A 67 -18.97 2.94 7.39
C ALA A 67 -18.10 3.83 8.30
N ILE A 68 -18.12 3.56 9.61
CA ILE A 68 -17.38 4.35 10.60
C ILE A 68 -16.02 3.77 10.96
N ALA A 69 -15.75 2.53 10.56
CA ALA A 69 -14.43 1.92 10.68
C ALA A 69 -14.27 0.69 9.79
N VAL A 70 -13.02 0.31 9.56
CA VAL A 70 -12.64 -1.00 9.04
C VAL A 70 -11.61 -1.62 9.98
N GLU A 71 -11.87 -2.83 10.43
CA GLU A 71 -11.04 -3.57 11.40
C GLU A 71 -10.52 -4.89 10.84
N ASP A 72 -9.53 -5.47 11.52
CA ASP A 72 -8.98 -6.79 11.25
C ASP A 72 -8.57 -6.96 9.78
N ILE A 73 -7.94 -5.91 9.24
CA ILE A 73 -7.53 -5.85 7.84
C ILE A 73 -6.28 -6.70 7.66
N SER A 74 -6.31 -7.60 6.67
CA SER A 74 -5.15 -8.41 6.29
C SER A 74 -5.09 -8.56 4.77
N ALA A 75 -3.92 -8.27 4.18
CA ALA A 75 -3.60 -8.56 2.80
C ALA A 75 -2.68 -9.78 2.73
N SER A 76 -3.14 -10.86 2.10
CA SER A 76 -2.41 -12.14 2.04
C SER A 76 -1.65 -12.33 0.73
N LYS A 77 -2.17 -11.81 -0.37
CA LYS A 77 -1.59 -11.98 -1.71
C LYS A 77 -1.92 -10.79 -2.61
N TRP A 78 -0.96 -10.41 -3.44
CA TRP A 78 -1.16 -9.39 -4.48
C TRP A 78 -2.38 -9.67 -5.34
N LEU A 79 -3.26 -8.67 -5.45
CA LEU A 79 -4.38 -8.67 -6.38
C LEU A 79 -3.96 -7.93 -7.66
N ALA A 80 -3.13 -8.60 -8.47
CA ALA A 80 -2.69 -8.09 -9.77
C ALA A 80 -3.81 -8.19 -10.81
N VAL A 81 -3.97 -7.15 -11.63
CA VAL A 81 -4.98 -7.02 -12.70
C VAL A 81 -4.28 -6.80 -14.03
N GLU A 82 -3.60 -7.84 -14.50
CA GLU A 82 -2.83 -7.84 -15.77
C GLU A 82 -3.74 -8.12 -16.98
N GLU A 83 -4.80 -8.87 -16.73
CA GLU A 83 -5.91 -9.21 -17.63
C GLU A 83 -7.22 -9.14 -16.82
N PRO A 84 -8.41 -9.19 -17.46
CA PRO A 84 -9.68 -9.26 -16.74
C PRO A 84 -9.66 -10.36 -15.68
N LYS A 85 -9.83 -9.98 -14.42
CA LYS A 85 -9.68 -10.88 -13.28
C LYS A 85 -10.98 -10.97 -12.49
N THR A 86 -11.57 -12.15 -12.50
CA THR A 86 -12.74 -12.46 -11.66
C THR A 86 -12.30 -12.70 -10.23
N ILE A 87 -12.93 -11.99 -9.29
CA ILE A 87 -12.77 -12.19 -7.85
C ILE A 87 -14.09 -12.66 -7.24
N GLU A 88 -13.98 -13.57 -6.28
CA GLU A 88 -15.07 -13.98 -5.41
C GLU A 88 -14.99 -13.21 -4.08
N ILE A 89 -16.13 -12.76 -3.61
CA ILE A 89 -16.26 -11.95 -2.40
C ILE A 89 -17.29 -12.60 -1.48
N ASP A 90 -16.85 -13.10 -0.33
CA ASP A 90 -17.72 -13.58 0.72
C ASP A 90 -18.03 -12.43 1.70
N VAL A 91 -19.32 -12.24 1.99
CA VAL A 91 -19.82 -11.20 2.88
C VAL A 91 -20.66 -11.83 3.98
N SER A 92 -20.34 -11.52 5.24
CA SER A 92 -21.08 -12.00 6.42
C SER A 92 -21.47 -10.81 7.30
N TYR A 93 -22.77 -10.61 7.51
CA TYR A 93 -23.31 -9.60 8.41
C TYR A 93 -23.74 -10.25 9.73
N ASP A 94 -23.39 -9.62 10.86
CA ASP A 94 -23.70 -10.12 12.21
C ASP A 94 -25.13 -9.85 12.68
N GLY A 95 -25.94 -9.14 11.88
CA GLY A 95 -27.30 -8.75 12.25
C GLY A 95 -27.37 -7.47 13.07
N LYS A 96 -26.25 -6.80 13.35
CA LYS A 96 -26.17 -5.63 14.23
C LYS A 96 -25.43 -4.45 13.60
N SER A 97 -24.15 -4.62 13.30
CA SER A 97 -23.30 -3.51 12.82
C SER A 97 -22.01 -3.93 12.14
N ARG A 98 -21.66 -5.22 12.12
CA ARG A 98 -20.37 -5.68 11.58
C ARG A 98 -20.59 -6.48 10.31
N LEU A 99 -19.88 -6.07 9.26
CA LEU A 99 -19.89 -6.70 7.96
C LEU A 99 -18.47 -7.19 7.63
N LYS A 100 -18.22 -8.49 7.83
CA LYS A 100 -16.95 -9.12 7.44
C LYS A 100 -16.97 -9.40 5.95
N ILE A 101 -15.97 -8.91 5.23
CA ILE A 101 -15.85 -9.04 3.77
C ILE A 101 -14.50 -9.67 3.46
N ASN A 102 -14.51 -10.76 2.69
CA ASN A 102 -13.34 -11.52 2.29
C ASN A 102 -13.27 -11.63 0.77
N ILE A 103 -12.29 -10.96 0.16
CA ILE A 103 -11.90 -11.18 -1.24
C ILE A 103 -11.02 -12.43 -1.24
N ILE A 104 -11.58 -13.54 -1.70
CA ILE A 104 -11.03 -14.88 -1.49
C ILE A 104 -9.57 -14.96 -1.94
N GLY A 105 -8.69 -15.37 -1.02
CA GLY A 105 -7.26 -15.55 -1.25
C GLY A 105 -6.42 -14.26 -1.27
N HIS A 106 -7.03 -13.09 -1.18
CA HIS A 106 -6.35 -11.80 -1.38
C HIS A 106 -6.40 -10.87 -0.17
N PHE A 107 -7.60 -10.62 0.35
CA PHE A 107 -7.82 -9.53 1.28
C PHE A 107 -9.06 -9.76 2.15
N VAL A 108 -8.97 -9.47 3.44
CA VAL A 108 -10.10 -9.53 4.37
C VAL A 108 -10.13 -8.28 5.24
N GLY A 109 -11.33 -7.84 5.59
CA GLY A 109 -11.56 -6.79 6.58
C GLY A 109 -13.00 -6.81 7.08
N THR A 110 -13.24 -6.17 8.23
CA THR A 110 -14.57 -6.05 8.84
C THR A 110 -14.99 -4.59 8.86
N VAL A 111 -16.02 -4.23 8.11
CA VAL A 111 -16.59 -2.88 8.12
C VAL A 111 -17.57 -2.75 9.29
N LEU A 112 -17.46 -1.64 10.03
CA LEU A 112 -18.37 -1.29 11.11
C LEU A 112 -19.32 -0.20 10.65
N LEU A 113 -20.61 -0.43 10.85
CA LEU A 113 -21.71 0.42 10.41
C LEU A 113 -22.35 1.13 11.60
N ALA A 114 -22.73 2.40 11.40
CA ALA A 114 -23.54 3.18 12.34
C ALA A 114 -24.49 4.13 11.61
N ASP A 115 -25.41 4.77 12.34
CA ASP A 115 -26.37 5.73 11.76
C ASP A 115 -25.70 7.02 11.26
N GLY A 116 -24.51 7.32 11.78
CA GLY A 116 -23.73 8.49 11.40
C GLY A 116 -22.30 8.39 11.88
N TYR A 117 -21.46 9.31 11.43
CA TYR A 117 -20.08 9.40 11.89
C TYR A 117 -20.03 9.84 13.37
N PRO A 118 -19.19 9.20 14.20
CA PRO A 118 -18.93 9.69 15.55
C PRO A 118 -18.23 11.05 15.51
N ALA A 119 -18.30 11.81 16.61
CA ALA A 119 -17.57 13.06 16.74
C ALA A 119 -16.05 12.83 16.59
N ALA A 120 -15.38 13.71 15.84
CA ALA A 120 -13.94 13.65 15.65
C ALA A 120 -13.20 13.84 16.99
N PRO A 121 -12.23 12.96 17.33
CA PRO A 121 -11.46 13.10 18.54
C PRO A 121 -10.46 14.25 18.41
N LYS A 122 -9.92 14.70 19.55
CA LYS A 122 -8.71 15.52 19.54
C LYS A 122 -7.50 14.67 19.12
N PRO A 123 -6.50 15.25 18.43
CA PRO A 123 -5.23 14.58 18.18
C PRO A 123 -4.61 14.05 19.49
N LYS A 124 -4.13 12.81 19.47
CA LYS A 124 -3.58 12.08 20.62
C LYS A 124 -2.17 11.52 20.37
N LEU A 125 -1.61 11.66 19.17
CA LEU A 125 -0.25 11.22 18.90
C LEU A 125 0.77 12.06 19.68
N GLU A 126 1.70 11.40 20.35
CA GLU A 126 2.83 12.04 21.04
C GLU A 126 3.64 12.96 20.11
N PRO A 127 4.37 13.96 20.62
CA PRO A 127 5.26 14.79 19.81
C PRO A 127 6.34 13.97 19.05
N LEU A 128 6.93 14.60 18.02
CA LEU A 128 8.09 14.01 17.35
C LEU A 128 9.33 14.11 18.27
N ASN A 129 10.12 13.05 18.32
CA ASN A 129 11.42 13.03 18.99
C ASN A 129 12.48 13.55 18.02
N ASN A 130 13.31 14.49 18.46
CA ASN A 130 14.40 15.10 17.68
C ASN A 130 13.94 15.54 16.27
N PRO A 131 12.93 16.42 16.17
CA PRO A 131 12.36 16.83 14.89
C PRO A 131 13.41 17.55 14.03
N ARG A 132 13.46 17.16 12.77
CA ARG A 132 14.38 17.66 11.74
C ARG A 132 13.68 17.74 10.39
N ALA A 133 14.33 18.40 9.43
CA ALA A 133 13.87 18.39 8.05
C ALA A 133 14.00 16.98 7.44
N SER A 134 13.12 16.65 6.50
CA SER A 134 13.23 15.41 5.71
C SER A 134 14.50 15.44 4.87
N SER A 135 15.28 14.36 4.89
CA SER A 135 16.43 14.19 3.99
C SER A 135 16.00 13.85 2.56
N ILE A 136 14.75 13.43 2.37
CA ILE A 136 14.12 13.21 1.06
C ILE A 136 13.19 14.40 0.76
N PRO A 137 13.52 15.27 -0.21
CA PRO A 137 12.62 16.35 -0.62
C PRO A 137 11.33 15.79 -1.22
N ALA A 138 10.18 16.40 -0.94
CA ALA A 138 8.87 15.92 -1.42
C ALA A 138 8.81 15.72 -2.94
N ARG A 139 9.36 16.66 -3.73
CA ARG A 139 9.46 16.54 -5.20
C ARG A 139 10.22 15.28 -5.63
N MET A 140 11.26 14.90 -4.89
CA MET A 140 12.10 13.76 -5.24
C MET A 140 11.42 12.43 -4.95
N VAL A 141 10.36 12.39 -4.13
CA VAL A 141 9.67 11.14 -3.78
C VAL A 141 9.26 10.37 -5.03
N TYR A 142 8.69 11.07 -6.01
CA TYR A 142 8.27 10.46 -7.27
C TYR A 142 9.30 10.67 -8.38
N ASP A 143 9.84 11.89 -8.54
CA ASP A 143 10.83 12.20 -9.59
C ASP A 143 12.12 11.37 -9.46
N GLY A 144 12.51 11.08 -8.22
CA GLY A 144 13.70 10.30 -7.88
C GLY A 144 13.45 8.79 -7.80
N GLY A 145 12.23 8.32 -7.99
CA GLY A 145 11.89 6.89 -7.96
C GLY A 145 11.89 6.25 -6.57
N TRP A 146 11.83 7.04 -5.49
CA TRP A 146 11.70 6.50 -4.12
C TRP A 146 10.40 5.72 -3.93
N LEU A 147 9.34 6.12 -4.63
CA LEU A 147 8.08 5.42 -4.72
C LEU A 147 7.68 5.21 -6.19
N PHE A 148 7.05 4.08 -6.49
CA PHE A 148 6.70 3.66 -7.86
C PHE A 148 5.40 4.30 -8.42
N HIS A 149 4.65 5.01 -7.58
CA HIS A 149 3.30 5.48 -7.87
C HIS A 149 3.26 6.46 -9.06
N GLY A 150 2.31 6.24 -9.97
CA GLY A 150 1.96 7.14 -11.06
C GLY A 150 0.99 8.25 -10.63
N PRO A 151 0.68 9.22 -11.52
CA PRO A 151 0.02 10.48 -11.18
C PRO A 151 -1.26 10.37 -10.32
N ALA A 152 -2.15 9.39 -10.55
CA ALA A 152 -3.36 9.24 -9.73
C ALA A 152 -3.09 8.92 -8.24
N TYR A 153 -1.92 8.36 -7.93
CA TYR A 153 -1.47 8.02 -6.58
C TYR A 153 -0.33 8.91 -6.07
N GLN A 154 0.02 9.99 -6.78
CA GLN A 154 1.05 10.96 -6.36
C GLN A 154 0.45 12.09 -5.51
N GLY A 155 0.10 11.78 -4.25
CA GLY A 155 -0.57 12.73 -3.37
C GLY A 155 0.32 13.47 -2.38
N ILE A 156 1.59 13.10 -2.19
CA ILE A 156 2.47 13.79 -1.22
C ILE A 156 2.78 15.22 -1.70
N SER A 157 2.39 16.22 -0.91
CA SER A 157 2.68 17.64 -1.15
C SER A 157 3.99 18.07 -0.50
N SER A 158 4.15 17.81 0.80
CA SER A 158 5.29 18.28 1.58
C SER A 158 5.50 17.46 2.85
N PHE A 159 6.66 17.67 3.50
CA PHE A 159 6.96 17.14 4.83
C PHE A 159 7.19 18.32 5.77
N LYS A 160 6.47 18.35 6.88
CA LYS A 160 6.62 19.37 7.92
C LYS A 160 7.82 19.09 8.81
N ALA A 161 7.98 17.83 9.25
CA ALA A 161 9.10 17.38 10.06
C ALA A 161 9.22 15.86 10.04
N VAL A 162 10.44 15.37 10.26
CA VAL A 162 10.77 13.97 10.51
C VAL A 162 11.39 13.88 11.90
N GLY A 163 10.99 12.92 12.70
CA GLY A 163 11.59 12.61 13.99
C GLY A 163 11.98 11.14 14.08
N ASP A 164 12.69 10.78 15.15
CA ASP A 164 13.14 9.41 15.38
C ASP A 164 11.98 8.43 15.63
N ASN A 165 10.79 8.94 15.92
CA ASN A 165 9.58 8.18 16.18
C ASN A 165 8.46 8.41 15.14
N GLY A 166 8.67 9.21 14.09
CA GLY A 166 7.61 9.44 13.11
C GLY A 166 7.87 10.55 12.10
N ILE A 167 6.85 10.88 11.33
CA ILE A 167 6.89 11.92 10.29
C ILE A 167 5.56 12.69 10.27
N HIS A 168 5.64 13.98 9.96
CA HIS A 168 4.50 14.85 9.67
C HIS A 168 4.53 15.22 8.19
N GLY A 169 3.52 14.79 7.46
CA GLY A 169 3.36 15.05 6.02
C GLY A 169 2.09 15.82 5.71
N VAL A 170 2.05 16.37 4.50
CA VAL A 170 0.84 16.94 3.90
C VAL A 170 0.58 16.20 2.61
N ILE A 171 -0.65 15.73 2.43
CA ILE A 171 -1.10 15.02 1.23
C ILE A 171 -2.30 15.73 0.60
N LYS A 172 -2.44 15.61 -0.72
CA LYS A 172 -3.61 16.12 -1.45
C LYS A 172 -4.75 15.12 -1.33
N ALA A 173 -5.92 15.62 -0.96
CA ALA A 173 -7.15 14.86 -1.04
C ALA A 173 -7.41 14.38 -2.47
N SER A 174 -7.97 13.19 -2.61
CA SER A 174 -8.20 12.54 -3.89
C SER A 174 -9.51 11.76 -3.89
N ARG A 175 -10.18 11.76 -5.05
CA ARG A 175 -11.33 10.90 -5.35
C ARG A 175 -10.91 9.56 -5.97
N VAL A 176 -9.64 9.39 -6.29
CA VAL A 176 -9.12 8.14 -6.85
C VAL A 176 -9.27 7.04 -5.79
N PRO A 177 -9.88 5.89 -6.11
CA PRO A 177 -10.15 4.82 -5.14
C PRO A 177 -8.91 4.41 -4.34
N GLY A 178 -9.01 4.54 -3.02
CA GLY A 178 -7.92 4.19 -2.09
C GLY A 178 -6.70 5.12 -2.09
N ALA A 179 -6.59 6.09 -3.01
CA ALA A 179 -5.38 6.91 -3.16
C ALA A 179 -5.08 7.76 -1.91
N LEU A 180 -6.09 8.33 -1.24
CA LEU A 180 -5.85 9.13 -0.04
C LEU A 180 -5.19 8.31 1.07
N LEU A 181 -5.74 7.14 1.39
CA LEU A 181 -5.15 6.22 2.36
C LEU A 181 -3.83 5.63 1.86
N ASP A 182 -3.67 5.41 0.55
CA ASP A 182 -2.40 4.95 0.00
C ASP A 182 -1.28 5.96 0.28
N ASN A 183 -1.55 7.24 0.03
CA ASN A 183 -0.63 8.34 0.34
C ASN A 183 -0.28 8.42 1.83
N VAL A 184 -1.21 8.12 2.73
CA VAL A 184 -0.92 7.97 4.18
C VAL A 184 0.10 6.84 4.41
N GLY A 185 -0.08 5.70 3.75
CA GLY A 185 0.87 4.58 3.76
C GLY A 185 2.22 4.94 3.12
N GLN A 186 2.24 5.81 2.11
CA GLN A 186 3.46 6.32 1.47
C GLN A 186 4.26 7.22 2.41
N ILE A 187 3.62 8.13 3.15
CA ILE A 187 4.27 8.95 4.19
C ILE A 187 5.00 8.06 5.20
N ALA A 188 4.36 6.99 5.68
CA ALA A 188 5.00 6.02 6.57
C ALA A 188 6.18 5.28 5.90
N GLY A 189 6.08 4.97 4.60
CA GLY A 189 7.18 4.40 3.82
C GLY A 189 8.40 5.33 3.74
N ILE A 190 8.16 6.63 3.51
CA ILE A 190 9.22 7.64 3.48
C ILE A 190 9.91 7.80 4.84
N TRP A 191 9.18 7.63 5.95
CA TRP A 191 9.83 7.59 7.27
C TRP A 191 10.74 6.36 7.43
N ILE A 192 10.31 5.17 7.01
CA ILE A 192 11.13 3.94 7.07
C ILE A 192 12.46 4.16 6.34
N MET A 193 12.42 4.73 5.14
CA MET A 193 13.62 4.95 4.32
C MET A 193 14.64 5.91 4.96
N GLN A 194 14.19 6.78 5.86
CA GLN A 194 15.03 7.77 6.55
C GLN A 194 15.45 7.33 7.96
N ALA A 195 14.62 6.51 8.62
CA ALA A 195 14.83 6.10 10.01
C ALA A 195 15.54 4.74 10.12
N MET A 196 15.40 3.85 9.13
CA MET A 196 15.98 2.52 9.17
C MET A 196 17.32 2.47 8.43
N PRO A 197 18.37 1.88 9.04
CA PRO A 197 19.68 1.78 8.38
C PRO A 197 19.70 0.73 7.26
N ILE A 198 18.90 -0.33 7.39
CA ILE A 198 18.79 -1.46 6.44
C ILE A 198 17.31 -1.86 6.27
N ASP A 199 17.01 -2.74 5.33
CA ASP A 199 15.68 -3.34 5.11
C ASP A 199 14.60 -2.25 4.99
N LYS A 200 14.91 -1.25 4.16
CA LYS A 200 14.09 -0.06 3.88
C LYS A 200 12.89 -0.40 2.98
N TYR A 201 12.98 -1.50 2.25
CA TYR A 201 11.91 -1.98 1.37
C TYR A 201 10.81 -2.64 2.20
N ALA A 202 9.63 -2.01 2.28
CA ALA A 202 8.55 -2.47 3.13
C ALA A 202 7.17 -2.39 2.47
N MET A 203 6.35 -3.42 2.67
CA MET A 203 4.99 -3.54 2.10
C MET A 203 3.92 -3.67 3.18
N PRO A 204 2.73 -3.08 3.01
CA PRO A 204 1.66 -3.18 3.98
C PRO A 204 1.09 -4.60 4.02
N ILE A 205 0.91 -5.17 5.22
CA ILE A 205 0.37 -6.52 5.40
C ILE A 205 -0.90 -6.57 6.25
N ARG A 206 -1.01 -5.73 7.28
CA ARG A 206 -2.16 -5.71 8.18
C ARG A 206 -2.46 -4.31 8.69
N ILE A 207 -3.70 -4.06 9.04
CA ILE A 207 -4.11 -2.87 9.80
C ILE A 207 -5.10 -3.33 10.86
N LYS A 208 -4.87 -2.97 12.13
CA LYS A 208 -5.81 -3.37 13.19
C LYS A 208 -7.14 -2.64 13.02
N ARG A 209 -7.10 -1.32 12.85
CA ARG A 209 -8.29 -0.50 12.69
C ARG A 209 -8.00 0.80 11.94
N ILE A 210 -8.92 1.18 11.07
CA ILE A 210 -9.10 2.54 10.55
C ILE A 210 -10.43 3.03 11.08
N SER A 211 -10.48 4.19 11.73
CA SER A 211 -11.73 4.84 12.17
C SER A 211 -11.98 6.10 11.35
N PHE A 212 -13.22 6.33 10.94
CA PHE A 212 -13.65 7.48 10.16
C PHE A 212 -14.61 8.35 10.99
N PHE A 213 -14.39 9.66 10.97
CA PHE A 213 -15.15 10.65 11.74
C PHE A 213 -15.90 11.64 10.83
N GLY A 214 -15.95 11.34 9.54
CA GLY A 214 -16.61 12.14 8.53
C GLY A 214 -16.43 11.53 7.14
N LYS A 215 -17.08 12.15 6.15
CA LYS A 215 -16.88 11.78 4.75
C LYS A 215 -15.42 12.04 4.34
N GLN A 216 -14.88 11.16 3.48
CA GLN A 216 -13.55 11.34 2.92
C GLN A 216 -13.36 12.73 2.28
N PRO A 217 -12.28 13.46 2.63
CA PRO A 217 -11.90 14.67 1.92
C PRO A 217 -11.65 14.37 0.44
N GLU A 218 -12.33 15.09 -0.44
CA GLU A 218 -12.21 14.90 -1.89
C GLU A 218 -11.28 15.93 -2.54
N ARG A 219 -11.00 17.05 -1.85
CA ARG A 219 -10.19 18.19 -2.32
C ARG A 219 -9.47 18.86 -1.17
N GLY A 220 -8.45 19.66 -1.49
CA GLY A 220 -7.66 20.39 -0.51
C GLY A 220 -6.48 19.57 0.04
N GLU A 221 -5.81 20.15 1.03
CA GLU A 221 -4.71 19.52 1.73
C GLU A 221 -5.19 18.82 2.99
N VAL A 222 -4.55 17.70 3.28
CA VAL A 222 -4.84 16.86 4.42
C VAL A 222 -3.52 16.64 5.16
N ASP A 223 -3.52 16.93 6.46
CA ASP A 223 -2.40 16.67 7.34
C ASP A 223 -2.34 15.18 7.68
N CYS A 224 -1.15 14.59 7.57
CA CYS A 224 -0.90 13.19 7.86
C CYS A 224 0.23 13.06 8.89
N ASN A 225 -0.14 12.73 10.12
CA ASN A 225 0.81 12.51 11.20
C ASN A 225 0.99 11.02 11.43
N VAL A 226 2.23 10.55 11.34
CA VAL A 226 2.60 9.14 11.49
C VAL A 226 3.49 8.98 12.73
N ARG A 227 3.24 7.94 13.52
CA ARG A 227 4.09 7.52 14.64
C ARG A 227 4.42 6.04 14.53
N CYS A 228 5.71 5.73 14.54
CA CYS A 228 6.19 4.37 14.72
C CYS A 228 5.98 3.95 16.17
N VAL A 229 5.23 2.88 16.38
CA VAL A 229 4.97 2.31 17.71
C VAL A 229 5.73 1.00 17.94
N ARG A 230 6.28 0.42 16.87
CA ARG A 230 7.09 -0.81 16.92
C ARG A 230 7.96 -0.88 15.68
N ALA A 231 9.26 -1.09 15.86
CA ALA A 231 10.18 -1.43 14.79
C ALA A 231 10.98 -2.68 15.20
N ARG A 232 10.88 -3.74 14.41
CA ARG A 232 11.55 -5.03 14.59
C ARG A 232 12.29 -5.37 13.30
N ALA A 233 13.09 -6.43 13.32
CA ALA A 233 13.84 -6.88 12.15
C ALA A 233 12.95 -7.06 10.90
N ARG A 234 11.81 -7.76 11.03
CA ARG A 234 10.94 -8.13 9.90
C ARG A 234 9.68 -7.30 9.74
N ASP A 235 9.35 -6.46 10.72
CA ASP A 235 8.12 -5.68 10.69
C ASP A 235 8.28 -4.31 11.35
N VAL A 236 7.45 -3.38 10.90
CA VAL A 236 7.29 -2.07 11.51
C VAL A 236 5.81 -1.72 11.57
N MET A 237 5.37 -1.10 12.66
CA MET A 237 3.97 -0.79 12.92
C MET A 237 3.79 0.68 13.28
N PHE A 238 2.73 1.27 12.75
CA PHE A 238 2.42 2.69 12.92
C PHE A 238 1.03 2.93 13.49
N ASN A 239 0.90 4.02 14.24
CA ASN A 239 -0.36 4.71 14.45
C ASN A 239 -0.34 6.02 13.66
N MET A 240 -1.49 6.43 13.12
CA MET A 240 -1.57 7.60 12.25
C MET A 240 -2.84 8.40 12.51
N GLU A 241 -2.73 9.71 12.35
CA GLU A 241 -3.82 10.67 12.44
C GLU A 241 -3.86 11.50 11.18
N ILE A 242 -5.05 11.60 10.59
CA ILE A 242 -5.28 12.27 9.33
C ILE A 242 -6.30 13.37 9.58
N ALA A 243 -5.89 14.63 9.38
CA ALA A 243 -6.72 15.79 9.64
C ALA A 243 -7.00 16.60 8.37
N SER A 244 -8.25 17.03 8.20
CA SER A 244 -8.69 17.93 7.14
C SER A 244 -9.30 19.17 7.80
N GLU A 245 -8.91 20.36 7.36
CA GLU A 245 -9.41 21.63 7.93
C GLU A 245 -9.25 21.72 9.46
N GLY A 246 -8.16 21.16 9.99
CA GLY A 246 -7.85 21.16 11.43
C GLY A 246 -8.63 20.15 12.27
N GLN A 247 -9.51 19.33 11.68
CA GLN A 247 -10.25 18.27 12.38
C GLN A 247 -9.79 16.88 11.93
N ILE A 248 -9.73 15.93 12.86
CA ILE A 248 -9.39 14.54 12.55
C ILE A 248 -10.51 13.95 11.67
N TRP A 249 -10.16 13.58 10.43
CA TRP A 249 -11.03 12.82 9.54
C TRP A 249 -10.92 11.32 9.81
N ALA A 250 -9.69 10.82 9.99
CA ALA A 250 -9.46 9.41 10.23
C ALA A 250 -8.30 9.18 11.20
N THR A 251 -8.39 8.10 11.96
CA THR A 251 -7.26 7.54 12.72
C THR A 251 -6.97 6.13 12.25
N ILE A 252 -5.70 5.75 12.27
CA ILE A 252 -5.25 4.41 11.95
C ILE A 252 -4.47 3.88 13.14
N ASP A 253 -4.94 2.78 13.71
CA ASP A 253 -4.29 2.09 14.81
C ASP A 253 -3.66 0.80 14.27
N GLY A 254 -2.35 0.66 14.45
CA GLY A 254 -1.61 -0.55 14.10
C GLY A 254 -1.57 -0.89 12.61
N TRP A 255 -1.05 0.01 11.77
CA TRP A 255 -0.70 -0.29 10.38
C TRP A 255 0.67 -1.00 10.34
N GLU A 256 0.65 -2.30 10.10
CA GLU A 256 1.83 -3.17 10.03
C GLU A 256 2.35 -3.29 8.58
N LYS A 257 3.65 -3.09 8.42
CA LYS A 257 4.39 -3.32 7.18
C LYS A 257 5.44 -4.41 7.39
N TRP A 258 5.53 -5.35 6.45
CA TRP A 258 6.62 -6.32 6.37
C TRP A 258 7.85 -5.66 5.76
N ARG A 259 9.03 -5.90 6.32
CA ARG A 259 10.32 -5.42 5.83
C ARG A 259 11.04 -6.57 5.13
N PHE A 260 11.50 -6.32 3.91
CA PHE A 260 12.27 -7.28 3.12
C PHE A 260 13.76 -7.05 3.33
N GLU A 261 14.53 -8.13 3.33
CA GLU A 261 15.99 -8.07 3.39
C GLU A 261 16.51 -7.21 2.23
N CYS A 262 17.12 -6.07 2.55
CA CYS A 262 17.50 -5.06 1.57
C CYS A 262 18.65 -4.21 2.10
N ASP A 263 19.87 -4.53 1.66
CA ASP A 263 21.05 -3.70 1.90
C ASP A 263 21.08 -2.48 0.98
N ASP A 264 22.09 -1.64 1.14
CA ASP A 264 22.22 -0.42 0.33
C ASP A 264 22.48 -0.72 -1.16
N LYS A 265 23.16 -1.82 -1.52
CA LYS A 265 23.40 -2.20 -2.91
C LYS A 265 22.09 -2.58 -3.60
N LEU A 266 21.31 -3.47 -2.99
CA LEU A 266 20.00 -3.87 -3.50
C LEU A 266 19.02 -2.69 -3.47
N TRP A 267 19.03 -1.87 -2.41
CA TRP A 267 18.18 -0.68 -2.32
C TRP A 267 18.42 0.27 -3.48
N ASN A 268 19.68 0.62 -3.77
CA ASN A 268 20.05 1.48 -4.89
C ASN A 268 19.63 0.87 -6.24
N PHE A 269 19.75 -0.46 -6.38
CA PHE A 269 19.27 -1.18 -7.55
C PHE A 269 17.75 -1.07 -7.74
N LEU A 270 16.97 -1.15 -6.66
CA LEU A 270 15.51 -1.08 -6.70
C LEU A 270 14.99 0.33 -7.02
N ILE A 271 15.61 1.39 -6.46
CA ILE A 271 15.16 2.78 -6.66
C ILE A 271 15.71 3.41 -7.95
N SER A 272 16.76 2.83 -8.55
CA SER A 272 17.37 3.33 -9.79
C SER A 272 17.52 2.24 -10.86
N PRO A 273 16.39 1.64 -11.31
CA PRO A 273 16.41 0.57 -12.30
C PRO A 273 17.06 1.05 -13.60
N GLY A 274 17.94 0.21 -14.17
CA GLY A 274 18.69 0.50 -15.40
C GLY A 274 19.88 1.46 -15.22
N ARG A 275 20.17 1.93 -14.00
CA ARG A 275 21.33 2.77 -13.69
C ARG A 275 22.25 2.16 -12.64
N ALA A 276 21.68 1.56 -11.60
CA ALA A 276 22.44 0.82 -10.59
C ALA A 276 22.61 -0.65 -11.01
N LEU A 277 23.67 -1.29 -10.52
CA LEU A 277 23.98 -2.71 -10.77
C LEU A 277 24.19 -3.42 -9.42
N ILE A 278 23.75 -4.67 -9.34
CA ILE A 278 24.08 -5.59 -8.23
C ILE A 278 25.29 -6.49 -8.53
N SER A 279 25.70 -6.56 -9.79
CA SER A 279 26.91 -7.27 -10.21
C SER A 279 28.18 -6.49 -9.90
N GLU A 280 29.31 -7.18 -9.82
CA GLU A 280 30.64 -6.59 -9.60
C GLU A 280 31.55 -6.84 -10.79
N GLN A 281 32.34 -5.83 -11.14
CA GLN A 281 33.37 -5.94 -12.15
C GLN A 281 34.70 -6.32 -11.48
N LYS A 282 35.34 -7.39 -11.95
CA LYS A 282 36.75 -7.71 -11.72
C LYS A 282 37.46 -7.68 -13.06
N ASP A 283 38.73 -7.25 -13.10
CA ASP A 283 39.61 -7.12 -14.28
C ASP A 283 38.95 -7.43 -15.65
N SER A 284 38.79 -8.72 -15.97
CA SER A 284 38.25 -9.20 -17.25
C SER A 284 36.86 -9.82 -17.21
N PHE A 285 36.18 -9.89 -16.06
CA PHE A 285 34.85 -10.51 -15.94
C PHE A 285 33.91 -9.78 -14.97
N THR A 286 32.61 -9.90 -15.24
CA THR A 286 31.55 -9.47 -14.33
C THR A 286 31.03 -10.69 -13.59
N TYR A 287 30.75 -10.58 -12.29
CA TYR A 287 30.14 -11.65 -11.51
C TYR A 287 29.01 -11.14 -10.62
N PHE A 288 28.10 -12.05 -10.28
CA PHE A 288 27.02 -11.83 -9.34
C PHE A 288 26.83 -13.11 -8.51
N GLU A 289 26.78 -12.97 -7.19
CA GLU A 289 26.60 -14.10 -6.28
C GLU A 289 25.12 -14.19 -5.88
N HIS A 290 24.34 -15.00 -6.61
CA HIS A 290 22.89 -15.12 -6.35
C HIS A 290 22.53 -15.57 -4.93
N GLN A 291 23.42 -16.31 -4.24
CA GLN A 291 23.22 -16.78 -2.85
C GLN A 291 23.05 -15.63 -1.85
N TYR A 292 23.42 -14.41 -2.26
CA TYR A 292 23.20 -13.17 -1.53
C TYR A 292 21.70 -12.82 -1.37
N LEU A 293 20.82 -13.33 -2.24
CA LEU A 293 19.41 -12.97 -2.26
C LEU A 293 18.52 -14.06 -1.63
N SER A 294 17.48 -13.63 -0.92
CA SER A 294 16.42 -14.53 -0.46
C SER A 294 15.48 -14.92 -1.61
N ASP A 295 14.79 -16.06 -1.47
CA ASP A 295 13.80 -16.51 -2.46
C ASP A 295 12.75 -15.45 -2.79
N ALA A 296 12.31 -14.69 -1.77
CA ALA A 296 11.33 -13.63 -1.92
C ALA A 296 11.87 -12.46 -2.76
N ILE A 297 13.14 -12.09 -2.55
CA ILE A 297 13.79 -11.03 -3.34
C ILE A 297 13.99 -11.50 -4.79
N CYS A 298 14.47 -12.71 -5.01
CA CYS A 298 14.61 -13.24 -6.37
C CYS A 298 13.26 -13.27 -7.10
N ASP A 299 12.18 -13.71 -6.45
CA ASP A 299 10.85 -13.69 -7.06
C ASP A 299 10.37 -12.24 -7.35
N ASP A 300 10.71 -11.22 -6.55
CA ASP A 300 10.44 -9.79 -6.89
C ASP A 300 11.29 -9.33 -8.09
N LEU A 301 12.60 -9.61 -8.08
CA LEU A 301 13.50 -9.24 -9.18
C LEU A 301 13.09 -9.89 -10.50
N SER A 302 12.63 -11.14 -10.46
CA SER A 302 12.09 -11.86 -11.62
C SER A 302 10.92 -11.09 -12.25
N LYS A 303 10.03 -10.52 -11.44
CA LYS A 303 8.87 -9.78 -11.93
C LYS A 303 9.25 -8.39 -12.42
N ARG A 304 10.26 -7.78 -11.79
CA ARG A 304 10.75 -6.43 -12.09
C ARG A 304 11.55 -6.36 -13.38
N TYR A 305 12.44 -7.33 -13.62
CA TYR A 305 13.45 -7.23 -14.66
C TYR A 305 13.24 -8.16 -15.85
N LEU A 306 12.43 -9.21 -15.70
CA LEU A 306 12.13 -10.12 -16.80
C LEU A 306 10.81 -9.72 -17.44
N ARG A 307 10.74 -9.81 -18.76
CA ARG A 307 9.50 -9.63 -19.52
C ARG A 307 8.64 -10.88 -19.42
N GLN A 308 7.36 -10.80 -19.80
CA GLN A 308 6.43 -11.93 -19.73
C GLN A 308 7.00 -13.24 -20.29
N ALA A 309 7.56 -13.23 -21.51
CA ALA A 309 8.12 -14.42 -22.12
C ALA A 309 9.30 -15.01 -21.32
N GLU A 310 10.15 -14.16 -20.73
CA GLU A 310 11.25 -14.59 -19.87
C GLU A 310 10.75 -15.12 -18.52
N ARG A 311 9.69 -14.51 -17.96
CA ARG A 311 9.03 -15.01 -16.75
C ARG A 311 8.39 -16.37 -16.96
N GLU A 312 7.78 -16.63 -18.12
CA GLU A 312 7.24 -17.95 -18.47
C GLU A 312 8.34 -19.03 -18.47
N VAL A 313 9.51 -18.71 -19.05
CA VAL A 313 10.69 -19.59 -18.97
C VAL A 313 11.15 -19.76 -17.53
N TYR A 314 11.34 -18.66 -16.78
CA TYR A 314 11.78 -18.69 -15.39
C TYR A 314 10.87 -19.56 -14.51
N LEU A 315 9.54 -19.43 -14.64
CA LEU A 315 8.57 -20.22 -13.88
C LEU A 315 8.61 -21.71 -14.26
N SER A 316 8.88 -22.04 -15.53
CA SER A 316 9.00 -23.43 -15.99
C SER A 316 10.17 -24.20 -15.37
N LEU A 317 11.18 -23.50 -14.85
CA LEU A 317 12.36 -24.10 -14.22
C LEU A 317 12.08 -24.69 -12.83
N GLY A 318 10.90 -24.45 -12.25
CA GLY A 318 10.50 -25.02 -10.97
C GLY A 318 11.47 -24.66 -9.83
N LYS A 319 12.12 -25.68 -9.24
CA LYS A 319 13.12 -25.49 -8.16
C LYS A 319 14.44 -24.90 -8.65
N LYS A 320 14.74 -24.95 -9.95
CA LYS A 320 16.01 -24.45 -10.52
C LYS A 320 15.96 -22.97 -10.86
N ARG A 321 14.79 -22.33 -10.77
CA ARG A 321 14.59 -20.95 -11.20
C ARG A 321 15.55 -19.96 -10.53
N GLN A 322 15.91 -20.18 -9.27
CA GLN A 322 16.82 -19.27 -8.57
C GLN A 322 18.22 -19.18 -9.18
N SER A 323 18.69 -20.24 -9.85
CA SER A 323 20.00 -20.22 -10.54
C SER A 323 19.98 -19.45 -11.86
N TRP A 324 18.80 -18.99 -12.31
CA TRP A 324 18.61 -18.27 -13.56
C TRP A 324 18.73 -16.75 -13.39
N ILE A 325 18.49 -16.24 -12.17
CA ILE A 325 18.73 -14.84 -11.76
C ILE A 325 20.17 -14.69 -11.27
#